data_AF-A0A2N5YY42-F1
#
_entry.id   AF-A0A2N5YY42-F1
#
_cell.length_a   1.000
_cell.length_b   1.000
_cell.length_c   1.000
_cell.angle_alpha   90.00
_cell.angle_beta   90.00
_cell.angle_gamma   90.00
#
_symmetry.space_group_name_H-M   'P 1'
#
loop_
_entity.id
_entity.type
_entity.pdbx_description
1 polymer ?
#
loop_
_entity_poly.entity_id
_entity_poly.type
_entity_poly.pdbx_seq_one_letter_code
_entity_poly.pdbx_strand_id
1 'polypeptide(L)'
;MRPDILAWCDSLSHFGYVAVAIDYRIGFNPASGAGGFGPAHGMKRAAWRAMQDCNSALDFLKENYLDYRIDTNQIFLLGNSAGSITAINTVFIGDDERYEETLEVASGANNADIGDLNANSFFPNHTNRVAGVVGLWGATMNFDWFDEGEQVPMLFIHGDDDNIVPYDEGMAFNFGEGTDINIYLYGSQKLHEYFETMEWEHEYHLYPDEPHAFYSCGDMNMIELEKENFPCEQWEPVFNQVVTWLSLHNNYYLYSKIEKEEENLDFSIFPNPVSENLTISSKNSIIGECTIFDISGRQVMQINPQKTTCSFDISELKSGVYFLTINGNSVQKFVKQ
;
A
#
# COMPACT_ATOMS: atom_id res chain seq x y z
N MET A 1 7.34 -6.57 -17.71
CA MET A 1 6.54 -6.52 -16.48
C MET A 1 7.17 -7.33 -15.37
N ARG A 2 7.43 -6.71 -14.22
CA ARG A 2 7.95 -7.34 -13.00
C ARG A 2 6.87 -8.28 -12.40
N PRO A 3 7.21 -9.48 -11.89
CA PRO A 3 6.22 -10.49 -11.48
C PRO A 3 5.33 -10.07 -10.30
N ASP A 4 5.86 -9.35 -9.33
CA ASP A 4 5.05 -8.82 -8.22
C ASP A 4 4.05 -7.74 -8.68
N ILE A 5 4.41 -6.92 -9.66
CA ILE A 5 3.49 -5.96 -10.29
C ILE A 5 2.39 -6.69 -11.08
N LEU A 6 2.72 -7.83 -11.69
CA LEU A 6 1.73 -8.71 -12.30
C LEU A 6 0.76 -9.24 -11.24
N ALA A 7 1.24 -9.66 -10.06
CA ALA A 7 0.39 -10.09 -8.95
C ALA A 7 -0.53 -8.97 -8.44
N TRP A 8 -0.03 -7.73 -8.35
CA TRP A 8 -0.85 -6.56 -8.03
C TRP A 8 -1.96 -6.34 -9.06
N CYS A 9 -1.61 -6.36 -10.36
CA CYS A 9 -2.60 -6.13 -11.42
C CYS A 9 -3.66 -7.25 -11.45
N ASP A 10 -3.24 -8.51 -11.35
CA ASP A 10 -4.16 -9.65 -11.29
C ASP A 10 -5.10 -9.52 -10.08
N SER A 11 -4.54 -9.28 -8.89
CA SER A 11 -5.34 -9.17 -7.66
C SER A 11 -6.30 -7.98 -7.71
N LEU A 12 -5.85 -6.78 -8.08
CA LEU A 12 -6.71 -5.59 -8.19
C LEU A 12 -7.83 -5.79 -9.23
N SER A 13 -7.57 -6.51 -10.32
CA SER A 13 -8.59 -6.80 -11.34
C SER A 13 -9.73 -7.67 -10.79
N HIS A 14 -9.44 -8.59 -9.87
CA HIS A 14 -10.46 -9.39 -9.17
C HIS A 14 -11.32 -8.55 -8.21
N PHE A 15 -10.84 -7.37 -7.78
CA PHE A 15 -11.59 -6.39 -7.00
C PHE A 15 -12.30 -5.34 -7.85
N GLY A 16 -12.30 -5.51 -9.19
CA GLY A 16 -13.07 -4.66 -10.12
C GLY A 16 -12.34 -3.43 -10.62
N TYR A 17 -11.03 -3.31 -10.36
CA TYR A 17 -10.21 -2.22 -10.90
C TYR A 17 -9.70 -2.55 -12.31
N VAL A 18 -9.61 -1.54 -13.16
CA VAL A 18 -8.77 -1.61 -14.37
C VAL A 18 -7.33 -1.36 -13.93
N ALA A 19 -6.54 -2.43 -13.79
CA ALA A 19 -5.15 -2.32 -13.37
C ALA A 19 -4.19 -2.28 -14.57
N VAL A 20 -3.29 -1.30 -14.57
CA VAL A 20 -2.31 -1.07 -15.64
C VAL A 20 -0.92 -0.98 -15.03
N ALA A 21 -0.03 -1.86 -15.46
CA ALA A 21 1.39 -1.78 -15.12
C ALA A 21 2.12 -0.90 -16.14
N ILE A 22 2.81 0.13 -15.66
CA ILE A 22 3.58 1.05 -16.50
C ILE A 22 5.07 0.68 -16.39
N ASP A 23 5.66 0.26 -17.51
CA ASP A 23 7.10 0.11 -17.64
C ASP A 23 7.72 1.48 -17.98
N TYR A 24 8.11 2.24 -16.96
CA TYR A 24 8.80 3.53 -17.13
C TYR A 24 10.31 3.35 -17.35
N ARG A 25 10.97 4.35 -17.96
CA ARG A 25 12.40 4.31 -18.26
C ARG A 25 13.24 4.24 -17.00
N ILE A 26 13.91 3.12 -16.84
CA ILE A 26 14.93 2.90 -15.81
C ILE A 26 16.31 3.34 -16.30
N GLY A 27 17.22 3.56 -15.36
CA GLY A 27 18.65 3.61 -15.62
C GLY A 27 19.28 4.98 -15.49
N PHE A 28 20.35 5.01 -14.72
CA PHE A 28 21.37 6.05 -14.65
C PHE A 28 22.73 5.34 -14.78
N ASN A 29 23.81 6.05 -15.12
CA ASN A 29 25.13 5.42 -15.22
C ASN A 29 25.87 5.53 -13.87
N PRO A 30 25.98 4.46 -13.05
CA PRO A 30 26.71 4.52 -11.79
C PRO A 30 28.24 4.68 -11.99
N ALA A 31 28.78 4.33 -13.17
CA ALA A 31 30.21 4.37 -13.46
C ALA A 31 30.70 5.70 -14.07
N SER A 32 29.82 6.68 -14.33
CA SER A 32 30.20 7.95 -14.99
C SER A 32 30.85 9.00 -14.08
N GLY A 33 31.22 8.62 -12.85
CA GLY A 33 32.02 9.46 -11.94
C GLY A 33 33.37 9.91 -12.50
N ALA A 34 33.84 9.34 -13.62
CA ALA A 34 35.11 9.70 -14.26
C ALA A 34 34.98 10.58 -15.53
N GLY A 35 33.79 11.06 -15.92
CA GLY A 35 33.68 11.88 -17.13
C GLY A 35 32.35 12.56 -17.45
N GLY A 36 31.31 12.41 -16.62
CA GLY A 36 30.04 13.11 -16.82
C GLY A 36 29.07 12.80 -15.70
N PHE A 37 28.90 13.79 -14.82
CA PHE A 37 27.93 13.88 -13.71
C PHE A 37 27.88 12.69 -12.73
N GLY A 38 28.01 12.99 -11.43
CA GLY A 38 27.98 11.97 -10.38
C GLY A 38 26.65 11.19 -10.34
N PRO A 39 26.61 10.08 -9.59
CA PRO A 39 25.50 9.13 -9.60
C PRO A 39 24.14 9.76 -9.19
N ALA A 40 24.14 10.78 -8.31
CA ALA A 40 22.93 11.54 -7.94
C ALA A 40 22.27 12.33 -9.09
N HIS A 41 23.07 12.96 -9.96
CA HIS A 41 22.55 13.70 -11.13
C HIS A 41 21.83 12.77 -12.10
N GLY A 42 22.41 11.58 -12.34
CA GLY A 42 21.80 10.55 -13.15
C GLY A 42 20.45 10.08 -12.60
N MET A 43 20.30 10.00 -11.27
CA MET A 43 19.03 9.65 -10.65
C MET A 43 17.97 10.74 -10.77
N LYS A 44 18.30 12.02 -10.57
CA LYS A 44 17.33 13.11 -10.79
C LYS A 44 16.79 13.11 -12.23
N ARG A 45 17.65 12.85 -13.22
CA ARG A 45 17.26 12.66 -14.63
C ARG A 45 16.44 11.39 -14.85
N ALA A 46 16.72 10.31 -14.12
CA ALA A 46 15.91 9.09 -14.18
C ALA A 46 14.51 9.32 -13.59
N ALA A 47 14.41 9.99 -12.44
CA ALA A 47 13.15 10.38 -11.82
C ALA A 47 12.31 11.27 -12.75
N TRP A 48 12.92 12.28 -13.38
CA TRP A 48 12.22 13.13 -14.36
C TRP A 48 11.68 12.34 -15.56
N ARG A 49 12.48 11.44 -16.13
CA ARG A 49 12.03 10.57 -17.22
C ARG A 49 10.91 9.63 -16.79
N ALA A 50 10.98 9.10 -15.57
CA ALA A 50 9.93 8.24 -15.03
C ALA A 50 8.60 9.01 -14.88
N MET A 51 8.63 10.26 -14.44
CA MET A 51 7.44 11.13 -14.42
C MET A 51 6.90 11.40 -15.82
N GLN A 52 7.76 11.70 -16.81
CA GLN A 52 7.34 11.86 -18.20
C GLN A 52 6.61 10.62 -18.74
N ASP A 53 7.10 9.43 -18.39
CA ASP A 53 6.52 8.18 -18.84
C ASP A 53 5.20 7.88 -18.11
N CYS A 54 5.11 8.23 -16.82
CA CYS A 54 3.87 8.14 -16.04
C CYS A 54 2.78 9.08 -16.61
N ASN A 55 3.13 10.34 -16.87
CA ASN A 55 2.22 11.31 -17.52
C ASN A 55 1.76 10.83 -18.89
N SER A 56 2.69 10.37 -19.73
CA SER A 56 2.35 9.85 -21.07
C SER A 56 1.41 8.64 -20.98
N ALA A 57 1.56 7.78 -19.96
CA ALA A 57 0.66 6.66 -19.72
C ALA A 57 -0.72 7.14 -19.23
N LEU A 58 -0.79 8.10 -18.31
CA LEU A 58 -2.05 8.70 -17.87
C LEU A 58 -2.82 9.32 -19.05
N ASP A 59 -2.12 10.08 -19.89
CA ASP A 59 -2.68 10.69 -21.09
C ASP A 59 -3.23 9.66 -22.07
N PHE A 60 -2.45 8.60 -22.33
CA PHE A 60 -2.90 7.49 -23.18
C PHE A 60 -4.16 6.82 -22.62
N LEU A 61 -4.21 6.55 -21.31
CA LEU A 61 -5.36 5.90 -20.67
C LEU A 61 -6.59 6.80 -20.67
N LYS A 62 -6.42 8.11 -20.44
CA LYS A 62 -7.50 9.10 -20.48
C LYS A 62 -8.06 9.29 -21.89
N GLU A 63 -7.20 9.29 -22.90
CA GLU A 63 -7.64 9.36 -24.30
C GLU A 63 -8.43 8.11 -24.70
N ASN A 64 -7.98 6.93 -24.28
CA ASN A 64 -8.56 5.64 -24.67
C ASN A 64 -9.57 5.09 -23.63
N TYR A 65 -10.14 5.96 -22.79
CA TYR A 65 -10.96 5.56 -21.66
C TYR A 65 -12.18 4.72 -22.06
N LEU A 66 -12.78 4.96 -23.24
CA LEU A 66 -13.92 4.19 -23.74
C LEU A 66 -13.54 2.75 -24.09
N ASP A 67 -12.36 2.55 -24.68
CA ASP A 67 -11.89 1.24 -25.12
C ASP A 67 -11.52 0.35 -23.93
N TYR A 68 -10.89 0.96 -22.92
CA TYR A 68 -10.47 0.28 -21.70
C TYR A 68 -11.49 0.33 -20.55
N ARG A 69 -12.61 1.05 -20.74
CA ARG A 69 -13.68 1.26 -19.75
C ARG A 69 -13.16 1.88 -18.45
N ILE A 70 -12.31 2.88 -18.58
CA ILE A 70 -11.69 3.61 -17.48
C ILE A 70 -12.60 4.78 -17.09
N ASP A 71 -12.84 4.97 -15.80
CA ASP A 71 -13.36 6.23 -15.29
C ASP A 71 -12.18 7.19 -15.07
N THR A 72 -12.10 8.21 -15.91
CA THR A 72 -11.01 9.21 -15.87
C THR A 72 -11.04 10.10 -14.63
N ASN A 73 -12.12 10.08 -13.84
CA ASN A 73 -12.20 10.77 -12.56
C ASN A 73 -11.70 9.92 -11.38
N GLN A 74 -11.45 8.62 -11.60
CA GLN A 74 -11.16 7.62 -10.57
C GLN A 74 -9.88 6.84 -10.90
N ILE A 75 -8.81 7.57 -11.21
CA ILE A 75 -7.48 7.01 -11.49
C ILE A 75 -6.62 7.15 -10.25
N PHE A 76 -6.02 6.06 -9.79
CA PHE A 76 -5.08 6.05 -8.67
C PHE A 76 -3.69 5.65 -9.18
N LEU A 77 -2.65 6.25 -8.63
CA LEU A 77 -1.28 5.76 -8.83
C LEU A 77 -0.89 4.88 -7.66
N LEU A 78 -0.37 3.68 -7.95
CA LEU A 78 0.22 2.79 -6.97
C LEU A 78 1.67 2.58 -7.35
N GLY A 79 2.58 3.00 -6.47
CA GLY A 79 4.01 2.91 -6.70
C GLY A 79 4.71 2.08 -5.62
N ASN A 80 5.67 1.28 -6.06
CA ASN A 80 6.57 0.51 -5.20
C ASN A 80 8.00 1.05 -5.30
N SER A 81 8.63 1.40 -4.17
CA SER A 81 10.03 1.87 -4.12
C SER A 81 10.26 3.08 -5.06
N ALA A 82 11.18 3.00 -6.02
CA ALA A 82 11.37 4.04 -7.03
C ALA A 82 10.08 4.40 -7.81
N GLY A 83 9.16 3.45 -7.98
CA GLY A 83 7.85 3.70 -8.57
C GLY A 83 6.94 4.52 -7.65
N SER A 84 7.10 4.39 -6.33
CA SER A 84 6.43 5.23 -5.33
C SER A 84 6.95 6.66 -5.40
N ILE A 85 8.26 6.86 -5.42
CA ILE A 85 8.88 8.18 -5.64
C ILE A 85 8.37 8.82 -6.94
N THR A 86 8.26 8.02 -8.00
CA THR A 86 7.70 8.48 -9.29
C THR A 86 6.24 8.90 -9.15
N ALA A 87 5.39 8.08 -8.51
CA ALA A 87 3.97 8.36 -8.35
C ALA A 87 3.71 9.61 -7.51
N ILE A 88 4.46 9.79 -6.41
CA ILE A 88 4.38 10.98 -5.56
C ILE A 88 4.78 12.22 -6.37
N ASN A 89 5.96 12.19 -6.99
CA ASN A 89 6.48 13.34 -7.73
C ASN A 89 5.62 13.68 -8.96
N THR A 90 4.94 12.71 -9.57
CA THR A 90 4.02 12.95 -10.70
C THR A 90 2.84 13.85 -10.32
N VAL A 91 2.45 13.85 -9.04
CA VAL A 91 1.36 14.72 -8.55
C VAL A 91 1.88 16.11 -8.21
N PHE A 92 3.04 16.21 -7.58
CA PHE A 92 3.53 17.43 -6.94
C PHE A 92 4.60 18.18 -7.72
N ILE A 93 5.11 17.66 -8.84
CA ILE A 93 6.16 18.36 -9.58
C ILE A 93 5.61 18.92 -10.89
N GLY A 94 5.73 20.22 -11.05
CA GLY A 94 5.43 21.00 -12.25
C GLY A 94 6.66 21.29 -13.13
N ASP A 95 6.40 21.79 -14.34
CA ASP A 95 7.45 22.18 -15.29
C ASP A 95 8.29 23.38 -14.81
N ASP A 96 7.73 24.24 -13.96
CA ASP A 96 8.42 25.37 -13.35
C ASP A 96 9.36 24.99 -12.20
N GLU A 97 9.25 23.75 -11.70
CA GLU A 97 10.08 23.18 -10.64
C GLU A 97 11.15 22.23 -11.18
N ARG A 98 11.27 22.20 -12.51
CA ARG A 98 12.20 21.37 -13.26
C ARG A 98 13.65 21.56 -12.81
N TYR A 99 14.30 20.46 -12.45
CA TYR A 99 15.69 20.48 -11.95
C TYR A 99 16.69 20.88 -13.02
N GLU A 100 17.76 21.59 -12.64
CA GLU A 100 18.85 21.97 -13.56
C GLU A 100 19.51 20.75 -14.22
N GLU A 101 19.55 19.61 -13.51
CA GLU A 101 20.14 18.36 -14.01
C GLU A 101 19.39 17.80 -15.23
N THR A 102 18.16 18.25 -15.48
CA THR A 102 17.35 17.82 -16.63
C THR A 102 17.67 18.61 -17.90
N LEU A 103 18.33 19.77 -17.80
CA LEU A 103 18.70 20.61 -18.94
C LEU A 103 19.87 20.01 -19.72
N GLU A 104 20.23 20.64 -20.84
CA GLU A 104 21.48 20.30 -21.52
C GLU A 104 22.67 20.70 -20.64
N VAL A 105 23.40 19.71 -20.15
CA VAL A 105 24.48 19.92 -19.18
C VAL A 105 25.88 19.76 -19.78
N ALA A 106 26.00 19.09 -20.94
CA ALA A 106 27.24 18.93 -21.69
C ALA A 106 26.98 18.37 -23.10
N SER A 107 28.01 18.30 -23.95
CA SER A 107 27.90 17.62 -25.25
C SER A 107 27.75 16.09 -25.09
N GLY A 108 26.93 15.47 -25.93
CA GLY A 108 26.74 14.01 -25.99
C GLY A 108 25.30 13.58 -25.75
N ALA A 109 24.91 12.43 -26.31
CA ALA A 109 23.50 11.99 -26.35
C ALA A 109 22.85 11.84 -24.97
N ASN A 110 23.61 11.52 -23.92
CA ASN A 110 23.08 11.35 -22.56
C ASN A 110 22.94 12.67 -21.77
N ASN A 111 23.51 13.75 -22.30
CA ASN A 111 23.60 15.06 -21.66
C ASN A 111 22.62 16.08 -22.26
N ALA A 112 21.83 15.67 -23.25
CA ALA A 112 20.82 16.51 -23.87
C ALA A 112 19.73 16.91 -22.89
N ASP A 113 19.13 18.06 -23.14
CA ASP A 113 17.88 18.47 -22.52
C ASP A 113 16.81 17.39 -22.72
N ILE A 114 16.19 16.93 -21.62
CA ILE A 114 15.17 15.86 -21.66
C ILE A 114 13.74 16.37 -21.85
N GLY A 115 13.54 17.67 -21.94
CA GLY A 115 12.25 18.33 -22.14
C GLY A 115 11.36 18.36 -20.90
N ASP A 116 10.20 18.97 -21.09
CA ASP A 116 9.15 19.17 -20.09
C ASP A 116 8.46 17.84 -19.72
N LEU A 117 7.66 17.84 -18.66
CA LEU A 117 6.99 16.66 -18.11
C LEU A 117 6.08 15.95 -19.12
N ASN A 118 5.53 16.68 -20.09
CA ASN A 118 4.66 16.13 -21.13
C ASN A 118 5.37 15.98 -22.49
N ALA A 119 6.71 16.11 -22.55
CA ALA A 119 7.47 16.09 -23.79
C ALA A 119 7.33 14.79 -24.61
N ASN A 120 7.00 13.67 -23.97
CA ASN A 120 6.79 12.37 -24.63
C ASN A 120 5.30 12.03 -24.83
N SER A 121 4.39 12.90 -24.40
CA SER A 121 2.96 12.66 -24.55
C SER A 121 2.47 13.02 -25.96
N PHE A 122 1.67 12.12 -26.54
CA PHE A 122 0.92 12.39 -27.76
C PHE A 122 -0.37 13.18 -27.51
N PHE A 123 -0.77 13.38 -26.25
CA PHE A 123 -2.01 14.03 -25.83
C PHE A 123 -1.79 15.03 -24.68
N PRO A 124 -0.90 16.03 -24.84
CA PRO A 124 -0.39 16.85 -23.74
C PRO A 124 -1.42 17.83 -23.10
N ASN A 125 -2.68 17.80 -23.54
CA ASN A 125 -3.74 18.67 -23.03
C ASN A 125 -4.60 18.01 -21.94
N HIS A 126 -4.35 16.74 -21.62
CA HIS A 126 -5.01 16.09 -20.50
C HIS A 126 -4.39 16.58 -19.19
N THR A 127 -5.21 16.62 -18.14
CA THR A 127 -4.71 16.94 -16.81
C THR A 127 -4.00 15.71 -16.24
N ASN A 128 -2.90 15.88 -15.52
CA ASN A 128 -2.23 14.75 -14.82
C ASN A 128 -2.87 14.44 -13.45
N ARG A 129 -4.03 15.07 -13.15
CA ARG A 129 -4.73 14.89 -11.88
C ARG A 129 -5.22 13.46 -11.72
N VAL A 130 -4.99 12.91 -10.54
CA VAL A 130 -5.39 11.57 -10.09
C VAL A 130 -6.28 11.70 -8.85
N ALA A 131 -7.02 10.64 -8.53
CA ALA A 131 -7.91 10.56 -7.37
C ALA A 131 -7.15 10.29 -6.06
N GLY A 132 -5.91 9.78 -6.15
CA GLY A 132 -5.07 9.53 -5.00
C GLY A 132 -3.82 8.73 -5.34
N VAL A 133 -2.90 8.64 -4.38
CA VAL A 133 -1.61 7.95 -4.54
C VAL A 133 -1.37 6.96 -3.40
N VAL A 134 -1.02 5.73 -3.76
CA VAL A 134 -0.52 4.70 -2.84
C VAL A 134 0.99 4.61 -2.99
N GLY A 135 1.71 5.01 -1.94
CA GLY A 135 3.15 4.94 -1.86
C GLY A 135 3.64 3.81 -0.96
N LEU A 136 4.15 2.74 -1.58
CA LEU A 136 4.80 1.63 -0.89
C LEU A 136 6.30 1.92 -0.82
N TRP A 137 6.80 2.20 0.39
CA TRP A 137 8.19 2.57 0.73
C TRP A 137 8.74 3.63 -0.23
N GLY A 138 7.96 4.71 -0.35
CA GLY A 138 8.30 5.88 -1.15
C GLY A 138 9.00 6.97 -0.36
N ALA A 139 9.38 8.01 -1.09
CA ALA A 139 9.98 9.20 -0.55
C ALA A 139 9.83 10.39 -1.52
N THR A 140 10.06 11.60 -1.03
CA THR A 140 10.32 12.80 -1.83
C THR A 140 11.76 13.29 -1.60
N MET A 141 12.30 14.11 -2.51
CA MET A 141 13.58 14.79 -2.31
C MET A 141 13.41 16.21 -1.75
N ASN A 142 12.25 16.84 -1.96
CA ASN A 142 12.00 18.20 -1.50
C ASN A 142 10.51 18.40 -1.20
N PHE A 143 10.22 19.07 -0.09
CA PHE A 143 8.86 19.48 0.28
C PHE A 143 8.44 20.82 -0.35
N ASP A 144 9.38 21.59 -0.92
CA ASP A 144 9.03 22.82 -1.64
C ASP A 144 8.16 22.56 -2.88
N TRP A 145 8.08 21.31 -3.34
CA TRP A 145 7.20 20.89 -4.45
C TRP A 145 5.74 20.70 -4.04
N PHE A 146 5.45 20.73 -2.74
CA PHE A 146 4.13 20.37 -2.24
C PHE A 146 3.30 21.66 -2.13
N ASP A 147 2.73 22.08 -3.25
CA ASP A 147 1.94 23.31 -3.34
C ASP A 147 0.48 23.13 -2.90
N GLU A 148 -0.05 24.16 -2.23
CA GLU A 148 -1.46 24.18 -1.82
C GLU A 148 -2.38 24.24 -3.04
N GLY A 149 -3.27 23.26 -3.14
CA GLY A 149 -4.19 23.06 -4.26
C GLY A 149 -3.88 21.82 -5.10
N GLU A 150 -2.69 21.24 -4.95
CA GLU A 150 -2.24 20.06 -5.69
C GLU A 150 -2.48 18.75 -4.93
N GLN A 151 -2.70 18.84 -3.62
CA GLN A 151 -2.85 17.68 -2.75
C GLN A 151 -3.98 16.75 -3.19
N VAL A 152 -3.67 15.46 -3.12
CA VAL A 152 -4.60 14.33 -3.30
C VAL A 152 -4.51 13.44 -2.07
N PRO A 153 -5.54 12.64 -1.76
CA PRO A 153 -5.44 11.63 -0.71
C PRO A 153 -4.24 10.70 -0.95
N MET A 154 -3.47 10.42 0.10
CA MET A 154 -2.31 9.53 0.02
C MET A 154 -2.35 8.38 1.01
N LEU A 155 -1.83 7.22 0.62
CA LEU A 155 -1.55 6.09 1.50
C LEU A 155 -0.04 5.85 1.54
N PHE A 156 0.57 5.97 2.71
CA PHE A 156 1.98 5.70 2.93
C PHE A 156 2.14 4.38 3.70
N ILE A 157 2.86 3.42 3.13
CA ILE A 157 3.23 2.17 3.80
C ILE A 157 4.75 2.04 3.78
N HIS A 158 5.39 1.75 4.91
CA HIS A 158 6.85 1.63 5.00
C HIS A 158 7.24 0.65 6.11
N GLY A 159 8.36 -0.07 5.95
CA GLY A 159 9.01 -0.81 7.03
C GLY A 159 10.08 0.05 7.73
N ASP A 160 10.29 -0.13 9.02
CA ASP A 160 11.30 0.65 9.77
C ASP A 160 12.73 0.08 9.72
N ASP A 161 12.92 -1.12 9.14
CA ASP A 161 14.23 -1.72 8.80
C ASP A 161 14.56 -1.61 7.30
N ASP A 162 14.00 -0.59 6.63
CA ASP A 162 14.29 -0.30 5.23
C ASP A 162 15.69 0.33 5.07
N ASN A 163 16.64 -0.51 4.67
CA ASN A 163 18.03 -0.12 4.43
C ASN A 163 18.29 0.42 3.00
N ILE A 164 17.26 0.55 2.16
CA ILE A 164 17.38 1.03 0.77
C ILE A 164 16.81 2.44 0.63
N VAL A 165 15.60 2.66 1.13
CA VAL A 165 14.94 3.97 1.18
C VAL A 165 14.65 4.26 2.66
N PRO A 166 15.21 5.33 3.24
CA PRO A 166 14.96 5.64 4.64
C PRO A 166 13.48 5.93 4.85
N TYR A 167 12.85 5.31 5.85
CA TYR A 167 11.45 5.61 6.19
C TYR A 167 11.29 7.00 6.80
N ASP A 168 12.28 7.49 7.55
CA ASP A 168 12.37 8.86 8.08
C ASP A 168 13.03 9.81 7.08
N GLU A 169 14.30 10.14 7.25
CA GLU A 169 15.08 10.87 6.25
C GLU A 169 16.53 10.39 6.24
N GLY A 170 17.21 10.53 5.10
CA GLY A 170 18.60 10.14 5.00
C GLY A 170 19.08 9.90 3.58
N MET A 171 20.33 9.41 3.48
CA MET A 171 20.89 8.97 2.21
C MET A 171 20.28 7.62 1.82
N ALA A 172 19.67 7.56 0.65
CA ALA A 172 19.08 6.38 0.06
C ALA A 172 20.00 5.73 -0.99
N PHE A 173 19.70 4.47 -1.31
CA PHE A 173 20.38 3.67 -2.34
C PHE A 173 21.87 3.43 -2.05
N ASN A 174 22.15 3.05 -0.79
CA ASN A 174 23.48 2.69 -0.29
C ASN A 174 23.78 1.21 -0.60
N PHE A 175 24.13 0.89 -1.86
CA PHE A 175 24.34 -0.48 -2.33
C PHE A 175 25.77 -1.03 -2.10
N GLY A 176 26.71 -0.22 -1.60
CA GLY A 176 28.07 -0.61 -1.25
C GLY A 176 29.16 0.29 -1.85
N GLU A 177 30.40 0.14 -1.36
CA GLU A 177 31.56 0.96 -1.73
C GLU A 177 31.73 1.07 -3.26
N GLY A 178 31.54 2.29 -3.80
CA GLY A 178 31.74 2.60 -5.22
C GLY A 178 30.52 2.39 -6.13
N THR A 179 29.40 1.91 -5.59
CA THR A 179 28.10 1.82 -6.28
C THR A 179 27.01 2.69 -5.65
N ASP A 180 27.32 3.32 -4.51
CA ASP A 180 26.42 4.21 -3.80
C ASP A 180 26.04 5.42 -4.64
N ILE A 181 24.74 5.70 -4.67
CA ILE A 181 24.17 6.80 -5.43
C ILE A 181 23.90 8.01 -4.52
N ASN A 182 23.76 7.77 -3.20
CA ASN A 182 23.70 8.73 -2.10
C ASN A 182 22.85 9.97 -2.42
N ILE A 183 21.54 9.76 -2.61
CA ILE A 183 20.58 10.88 -2.68
C ILE A 183 19.91 11.03 -1.33
N TYR A 184 19.77 12.27 -0.86
CA TYR A 184 19.02 12.54 0.36
C TYR A 184 17.53 12.51 0.08
N LEU A 185 16.77 11.73 0.85
CA LEU A 185 15.33 11.54 0.71
C LEU A 185 14.61 11.71 2.04
N TYR A 186 13.36 12.16 1.95
CA TYR A 186 12.36 12.20 3.00
C TYR A 186 11.34 11.09 2.75
N GLY A 187 11.41 10.03 3.55
CA GLY A 187 10.55 8.85 3.44
C GLY A 187 9.13 9.06 3.97
N SER A 188 8.41 7.95 4.06
CA SER A 188 6.99 7.92 4.45
C SER A 188 6.70 8.57 5.81
N GLN A 189 7.59 8.45 6.81
CA GLN A 189 7.41 9.09 8.12
C GLN A 189 7.46 10.61 8.00
N LYS A 190 8.41 11.16 7.22
CA LYS A 190 8.50 12.60 6.99
C LYS A 190 7.36 13.13 6.12
N LEU A 191 6.95 12.37 5.12
CA LEU A 191 5.74 12.66 4.34
C LEU A 191 4.50 12.70 5.23
N HIS A 192 4.34 11.72 6.13
CA HIS A 192 3.26 11.69 7.12
C HIS A 192 3.29 12.93 8.04
N GLU A 193 4.44 13.24 8.66
CA GLU A 193 4.60 14.42 9.53
C GLU A 193 4.27 15.74 8.79
N TYR A 194 4.67 15.84 7.52
CA TYR A 194 4.35 16.98 6.68
C TYR A 194 2.84 17.08 6.41
N PHE A 195 2.20 15.98 5.99
CA PHE A 195 0.77 15.96 5.68
C PHE A 195 -0.10 16.20 6.94
N GLU A 196 0.31 15.71 8.11
CA GLU A 196 -0.33 16.05 9.38
C GLU A 196 -0.24 17.56 9.66
N THR A 197 0.94 18.15 9.46
CA THR A 197 1.17 19.59 9.70
C THR A 197 0.34 20.47 8.76
N MET A 198 0.20 20.03 7.51
CA MET A 198 -0.57 20.75 6.49
C MET A 198 -2.08 20.45 6.54
N GLU A 199 -2.52 19.56 7.43
CA GLU A 199 -3.90 19.05 7.49
C GLU A 199 -4.38 18.44 6.16
N TRP A 200 -3.48 17.77 5.44
CA TRP A 200 -3.77 17.10 4.16
C TRP A 200 -4.21 15.65 4.39
N GLU A 201 -5.17 15.19 3.58
CA GLU A 201 -5.74 13.85 3.70
C GLU A 201 -4.70 12.77 3.38
N HIS A 202 -4.41 11.91 4.36
CA HIS A 202 -3.51 10.78 4.19
C HIS A 202 -3.78 9.68 5.22
N GLU A 203 -3.27 8.49 4.94
CA GLU A 203 -3.18 7.35 5.85
C GLU A 203 -1.74 6.85 5.88
N TYR A 204 -1.25 6.45 7.05
CA TYR A 204 0.14 6.00 7.24
C TYR A 204 0.20 4.69 8.04
N HIS A 205 0.96 3.72 7.52
CA HIS A 205 1.27 2.46 8.18
C HIS A 205 2.78 2.23 8.22
N LEU A 206 3.35 2.24 9.42
CA LEU A 206 4.70 1.79 9.68
C LEU A 206 4.69 0.33 10.13
N TYR A 207 5.52 -0.49 9.48
CA TYR A 207 5.67 -1.91 9.77
C TYR A 207 6.98 -2.13 10.55
N PRO A 208 6.90 -2.50 11.85
CA PRO A 208 8.10 -2.73 12.65
C PRO A 208 8.90 -3.95 12.18
N ASP A 209 10.22 -3.81 12.17
CA ASP A 209 11.23 -4.81 11.81
C ASP A 209 11.09 -5.35 10.37
N GLU A 210 10.34 -4.68 9.50
CA GLU A 210 10.14 -5.09 8.11
C GLU A 210 11.13 -4.39 7.15
N PRO A 211 11.78 -5.13 6.23
CA PRO A 211 12.78 -4.57 5.33
C PRO A 211 12.18 -3.94 4.05
N HIS A 212 13.03 -3.38 3.20
CA HIS A 212 12.62 -2.89 1.88
C HIS A 212 11.86 -3.95 1.08
N ALA A 213 10.72 -3.57 0.49
CA ALA A 213 9.89 -4.45 -0.32
C ALA A 213 9.41 -5.72 0.40
N PHE A 214 9.13 -5.65 1.70
CA PHE A 214 8.75 -6.81 2.52
C PHE A 214 7.55 -7.65 2.01
N TYR A 215 6.61 -7.08 1.24
CA TYR A 215 5.54 -7.88 0.60
C TYR A 215 6.09 -8.89 -0.42
N SER A 216 7.30 -8.66 -0.96
CA SER A 216 7.89 -9.46 -2.05
C SER A 216 8.62 -10.71 -1.56
N CYS A 217 8.28 -11.17 -0.34
CA CYS A 217 8.72 -12.45 0.20
C CYS A 217 10.25 -12.57 0.36
N GLY A 218 10.92 -11.44 0.62
CA GLY A 218 12.37 -11.37 0.74
C GLY A 218 13.14 -11.29 -0.60
N ASP A 219 12.44 -11.24 -1.73
CA ASP A 219 13.06 -11.06 -3.05
C ASP A 219 12.71 -9.69 -3.65
N MET A 220 13.60 -8.73 -3.47
CA MET A 220 13.49 -7.38 -4.05
C MET A 220 13.60 -7.36 -5.58
N ASN A 221 14.12 -8.43 -6.20
CA ASN A 221 14.33 -8.55 -7.64
C ASN A 221 13.59 -9.77 -8.22
N MET A 222 12.38 -10.03 -7.71
CA MET A 222 11.55 -11.15 -8.14
C MET A 222 11.55 -11.31 -9.66
N ILE A 223 11.99 -12.49 -10.13
CA ILE A 223 12.10 -12.81 -11.56
C ILE A 223 10.91 -13.67 -12.01
N GLU A 224 10.30 -14.42 -11.09
CA GLU A 224 9.10 -15.23 -11.33
C GLU A 224 8.20 -15.29 -10.07
N LEU A 225 6.89 -15.47 -10.27
CA LEU A 225 5.95 -15.77 -9.18
C LEU A 225 5.97 -17.27 -8.88
N GLU A 226 6.74 -17.68 -7.88
CA GLU A 226 6.76 -19.05 -7.39
C GLU A 226 5.70 -19.25 -6.31
N LYS A 227 4.76 -20.19 -6.52
CA LYS A 227 3.66 -20.45 -5.58
C LYS A 227 4.16 -20.89 -4.20
N GLU A 228 5.34 -21.48 -4.15
CA GLU A 228 5.99 -21.93 -2.92
C GLU A 228 6.43 -20.77 -2.04
N ASN A 229 6.66 -19.59 -2.62
CA ASN A 229 7.25 -18.42 -1.95
C ASN A 229 6.32 -17.20 -1.93
N PHE A 230 5.41 -17.08 -2.90
CA PHE A 230 4.49 -15.96 -3.04
C PHE A 230 3.02 -16.45 -3.17
N PRO A 231 2.07 -15.85 -2.43
CA PRO A 231 2.23 -14.73 -1.49
C PRO A 231 2.86 -15.16 -0.14
N CYS A 232 3.70 -14.30 0.46
CA CYS A 232 4.14 -14.44 1.85
C CYS A 232 3.13 -13.85 2.84
N GLU A 233 3.42 -13.95 4.13
CA GLU A 233 2.57 -13.44 5.21
C GLU A 233 2.36 -11.91 5.15
N GLN A 234 3.29 -11.15 4.56
CA GLN A 234 3.19 -9.71 4.40
C GLN A 234 2.34 -9.26 3.20
N TRP A 235 2.12 -10.12 2.20
CA TRP A 235 1.35 -9.75 1.00
C TRP A 235 -0.09 -9.38 1.34
N GLU A 236 -0.80 -10.24 2.07
CA GLU A 236 -2.22 -10.06 2.36
C GLU A 236 -2.49 -8.81 3.22
N PRO A 237 -1.74 -8.53 4.31
CA PRO A 237 -1.88 -7.28 5.07
C PRO A 237 -1.73 -6.03 4.21
N VAL A 238 -0.66 -5.95 3.42
CA VAL A 238 -0.38 -4.77 2.57
C VAL A 238 -1.45 -4.63 1.49
N PHE A 239 -1.77 -5.72 0.80
CA PHE A 239 -2.79 -5.71 -0.24
C PHE A 239 -4.17 -5.29 0.30
N ASN A 240 -4.56 -5.81 1.46
CA ASN A 240 -5.83 -5.49 2.10
C ASN A 240 -5.90 -4.02 2.56
N GLN A 241 -4.81 -3.46 3.09
CA GLN A 241 -4.74 -2.03 3.41
C GLN A 241 -4.93 -1.18 2.15
N VAL A 242 -4.21 -1.49 1.08
CA VAL A 242 -4.30 -0.77 -0.19
C VAL A 242 -5.71 -0.85 -0.78
N VAL A 243 -6.31 -2.03 -0.89
CA VAL A 243 -7.64 -2.16 -1.50
C VAL A 243 -8.73 -1.54 -0.65
N THR A 244 -8.60 -1.58 0.68
CA THR A 244 -9.51 -0.88 1.60
C THR A 244 -9.42 0.61 1.38
N TRP A 245 -8.21 1.17 1.36
CA TRP A 245 -7.98 2.58 1.12
C TRP A 245 -8.51 3.02 -0.25
N LEU A 246 -8.21 2.28 -1.32
CA LEU A 246 -8.74 2.55 -2.66
C LEU A 246 -10.28 2.54 -2.68
N SER A 247 -10.91 1.63 -1.92
CA SER A 247 -12.36 1.55 -1.83
C SER A 247 -12.98 2.76 -1.13
N LEU A 248 -12.35 3.26 -0.06
CA LEU A 248 -12.84 4.42 0.71
C LEU A 248 -12.74 5.73 -0.08
N HIS A 249 -11.71 5.83 -0.92
CA HIS A 249 -11.50 6.98 -1.81
C HIS A 249 -12.18 6.78 -3.18
N ASN A 250 -13.01 5.74 -3.31
CA ASN A 250 -13.78 5.54 -4.52
C ASN A 250 -15.01 6.46 -4.52
N ASN A 251 -15.20 7.31 -5.55
CA ASN A 251 -16.39 8.16 -5.70
C ASN A 251 -17.71 7.37 -5.78
N TYR A 252 -17.64 6.08 -6.11
CA TYR A 252 -18.79 5.17 -6.10
C TYR A 252 -18.88 4.32 -4.84
N TYR A 253 -18.11 4.63 -3.80
CA TYR A 253 -18.28 4.04 -2.49
C TYR A 253 -19.66 4.40 -1.95
N LEU A 254 -20.62 3.51 -2.19
CA LEU A 254 -21.96 3.62 -1.66
C LEU A 254 -21.88 3.31 -0.16
N TYR A 255 -21.67 4.34 0.65
CA TYR A 255 -21.87 4.32 2.11
C TYR A 255 -23.33 3.96 2.48
N SER A 256 -24.23 3.78 1.50
CA SER A 256 -25.62 3.41 1.76
C SER A 256 -25.71 2.02 2.40
N LYS A 257 -25.81 2.02 3.73
CA LYS A 257 -26.21 0.89 4.58
C LYS A 257 -25.21 -0.25 4.74
N ILE A 258 -23.98 0.09 5.09
CA ILE A 258 -23.38 -0.64 6.20
C ILE A 258 -23.14 0.41 7.28
N GLU A 259 -24.21 0.77 8.00
CA GLU A 259 -23.99 1.06 9.41
C GLU A 259 -23.23 -0.19 9.89
N LYS A 260 -21.96 -0.03 10.27
CA LYS A 260 -21.46 -0.82 11.38
C LYS A 260 -22.41 -0.49 12.52
N GLU A 261 -23.53 -1.18 12.60
CA GLU A 261 -23.95 -1.68 13.89
C GLU A 261 -22.76 -2.53 14.34
N GLU A 262 -21.79 -1.88 14.97
CA GLU A 262 -21.30 -2.44 16.22
C GLU A 262 -22.54 -2.58 17.09
N GLU A 263 -23.29 -3.66 16.85
CA GLU A 263 -24.02 -4.32 17.89
C GLU A 263 -22.92 -4.70 18.89
N ASN A 264 -22.61 -3.76 19.78
CA ASN A 264 -21.86 -3.93 21.01
C ASN A 264 -22.68 -4.91 21.87
N LEU A 265 -22.79 -6.15 21.39
CA LEU A 265 -23.26 -7.25 22.17
C LEU A 265 -22.09 -7.57 23.10
N ASP A 266 -22.10 -6.88 24.25
CA ASP A 266 -21.22 -7.08 25.40
C ASP A 266 -21.39 -8.54 25.90
N PHE A 267 -20.88 -9.51 25.14
CA PHE A 267 -20.77 -10.90 25.55
C PHE A 267 -19.43 -11.11 26.23
N SER A 268 -19.49 -11.47 27.50
CA SER A 268 -18.35 -11.92 28.28
C SER A 268 -18.35 -13.44 28.37
N ILE A 269 -17.16 -14.04 28.21
CA ILE A 269 -16.94 -15.47 28.40
C ILE A 269 -15.96 -15.70 29.55
N PHE A 270 -16.33 -16.56 30.50
CA PHE A 270 -15.49 -16.85 31.66
C PHE A 270 -15.81 -18.22 32.30
N PRO A 271 -14.85 -18.84 32.99
CA PRO A 271 -13.45 -18.44 33.06
C PRO A 271 -12.75 -18.63 31.69
N ASN A 272 -11.67 -17.89 31.46
CA ASN A 272 -10.77 -18.14 30.34
C ASN A 272 -9.35 -17.93 30.85
N PRO A 273 -8.51 -18.99 30.98
CA PRO A 273 -8.75 -20.38 30.56
C PRO A 273 -9.85 -21.12 31.37
N VAL A 274 -10.44 -22.17 30.79
CA VAL A 274 -11.54 -22.98 31.37
C VAL A 274 -11.19 -24.46 31.39
N SER A 275 -11.63 -25.19 32.42
CA SER A 275 -11.40 -26.64 32.54
C SER A 275 -12.66 -27.49 32.36
N GLU A 276 -13.80 -27.07 32.91
CA GLU A 276 -15.04 -27.87 32.90
C GLU A 276 -16.22 -27.07 32.38
N ASN A 277 -16.61 -25.99 33.07
CA ASN A 277 -17.81 -25.23 32.70
C ASN A 277 -17.44 -23.85 32.16
N LEU A 278 -17.90 -23.56 30.93
CA LEU A 278 -17.77 -22.23 30.31
C LEU A 278 -19.06 -21.45 30.51
N THR A 279 -18.94 -20.20 30.97
CA THR A 279 -20.07 -19.29 31.16
C THR A 279 -20.03 -18.19 30.10
N ILE A 280 -21.17 -17.94 29.48
CA ILE A 280 -21.41 -16.80 28.59
C ILE A 280 -22.40 -15.88 29.28
N SER A 281 -22.12 -14.58 29.33
CA SER A 281 -23.02 -13.58 29.88
C SER A 281 -23.11 -12.34 28.99
N SER A 282 -24.33 -11.89 28.74
CA SER A 282 -24.65 -10.64 28.06
C SER A 282 -25.33 -9.65 29.02
N LYS A 283 -25.08 -8.34 28.85
CA LYS A 283 -25.77 -7.31 29.63
C LYS A 283 -27.22 -7.10 29.20
N ASN A 284 -27.48 -7.09 27.88
CA ASN A 284 -28.77 -6.65 27.32
C ASN A 284 -29.36 -7.59 26.25
N SER A 285 -28.71 -8.71 25.92
CA SER A 285 -29.10 -9.52 24.76
C SER A 285 -29.32 -11.00 25.10
N ILE A 286 -30.27 -11.62 24.42
CA ILE A 286 -30.55 -13.05 24.55
C ILE A 286 -29.47 -13.82 23.80
N ILE A 287 -28.82 -14.74 24.51
CA ILE A 287 -27.92 -15.74 23.94
C ILE A 287 -28.80 -16.81 23.30
N GLY A 288 -28.88 -16.80 21.97
CA GLY A 288 -29.58 -17.78 21.16
C GLY A 288 -28.67 -18.94 20.79
N GLU A 289 -28.43 -19.17 19.51
CA GLU A 289 -27.57 -20.26 19.07
C GLU A 289 -26.10 -19.96 19.35
N CYS A 290 -25.41 -20.88 20.03
CA CYS A 290 -23.99 -20.83 20.25
C CYS A 290 -23.32 -22.06 19.66
N THR A 291 -22.29 -21.87 18.84
CA THR A 291 -21.55 -22.96 18.18
C THR A 291 -20.06 -22.83 18.47
N ILE A 292 -19.45 -23.92 18.94
CA ILE A 292 -18.02 -23.99 19.26
C ILE A 292 -17.29 -24.72 18.13
N PHE A 293 -16.19 -24.12 17.70
CA PHE A 293 -15.27 -24.64 16.70
C PHE A 293 -13.89 -24.86 17.29
N ASP A 294 -13.21 -25.93 16.86
CA ASP A 294 -11.78 -26.10 17.11
C ASP A 294 -10.93 -25.24 16.16
N ILE A 295 -9.60 -25.23 16.35
CA ILE A 295 -8.67 -24.45 15.52
C ILE A 295 -8.69 -24.81 14.02
N SER A 296 -9.23 -25.98 13.66
CA SER A 296 -9.36 -26.41 12.26
C SER A 296 -10.69 -25.96 11.62
N GLY A 297 -11.52 -25.23 12.37
CA GLY A 297 -12.85 -24.80 11.93
C GLY A 297 -13.91 -25.91 12.02
N ARG A 298 -13.60 -27.05 12.64
CA ARG A 298 -14.59 -28.12 12.84
C ARG A 298 -15.51 -27.78 14.00
N GLN A 299 -16.81 -27.86 13.78
CA GLN A 299 -17.83 -27.73 14.82
C GLN A 299 -17.70 -28.90 15.82
N VAL A 300 -17.49 -28.58 17.09
CA VAL A 300 -17.34 -29.56 18.18
C VAL A 300 -18.53 -29.56 19.15
N MET A 301 -19.28 -28.46 19.23
CA MET A 301 -20.46 -28.35 20.10
C MET A 301 -21.42 -27.27 19.61
N GLN A 302 -22.70 -27.43 19.90
CA GLN A 302 -23.75 -26.43 19.63
C GLN A 302 -24.80 -26.47 20.73
N ILE A 303 -25.21 -25.28 21.20
CA ILE A 303 -26.25 -25.10 22.23
C ILE A 303 -27.17 -23.95 21.84
N ASN A 304 -28.37 -23.91 22.42
CA ASN A 304 -29.32 -22.82 22.19
C ASN A 304 -30.00 -22.40 23.51
N PRO A 305 -29.32 -21.59 24.36
CA PRO A 305 -29.74 -21.38 25.75
C PRO A 305 -30.98 -20.52 25.92
N GLN A 306 -31.22 -19.56 25.01
CA GLN A 306 -32.33 -18.59 25.04
C GLN A 306 -32.40 -17.81 26.37
N LYS A 307 -31.26 -17.38 26.90
CA LYS A 307 -31.09 -16.66 28.18
C LYS A 307 -30.01 -15.58 28.07
N THR A 308 -29.96 -14.62 28.99
CA THR A 308 -28.90 -13.59 29.02
C THR A 308 -27.58 -14.07 29.64
N THR A 309 -27.64 -15.11 30.48
CA THR A 309 -26.47 -15.80 31.03
C THR A 309 -26.70 -17.31 30.98
N CYS A 310 -25.70 -18.07 30.54
CA CYS A 310 -25.73 -19.53 30.54
C CYS A 310 -24.36 -20.11 30.86
N SER A 311 -24.35 -21.26 31.52
CA SER A 311 -23.14 -22.06 31.74
C SER A 311 -23.40 -23.48 31.23
N PHE A 312 -22.40 -24.09 30.61
CA PHE A 312 -22.48 -25.42 30.03
C PHE A 312 -21.13 -26.14 30.14
N ASP A 313 -21.21 -27.45 30.17
CA ASP A 313 -20.07 -28.35 30.34
C ASP A 313 -19.32 -28.55 29.02
N ILE A 314 -18.01 -28.33 29.06
CA ILE A 314 -17.06 -28.55 27.98
C ILE A 314 -15.94 -29.52 28.39
N SER A 315 -16.12 -30.28 29.48
CA SER A 315 -15.13 -31.22 30.03
C SER A 315 -14.66 -32.26 29.02
N GLU A 316 -15.52 -32.66 28.07
CA GLU A 316 -15.20 -33.61 27.00
C GLU A 316 -14.29 -33.02 25.91
N LEU A 317 -14.13 -31.69 25.85
CA LEU A 317 -13.22 -31.04 24.92
C LEU A 317 -11.77 -31.26 25.36
N LYS A 318 -10.90 -31.59 24.40
CA LYS A 318 -9.45 -31.70 24.63
C LYS A 318 -8.88 -30.32 24.92
N SER A 319 -7.78 -30.27 25.69
CA SER A 319 -7.02 -29.03 25.91
C SER A 319 -6.60 -28.41 24.58
N GLY A 320 -6.79 -27.10 24.44
CA GLY A 320 -6.58 -26.39 23.17
C GLY A 320 -7.31 -25.07 23.07
N VAL A 321 -7.16 -24.40 21.93
CA VAL A 321 -7.85 -23.13 21.61
C VAL A 321 -9.14 -23.42 20.87
N TYR A 322 -10.21 -22.73 21.23
CA TYR A 322 -11.53 -22.85 20.62
C TYR A 322 -12.13 -21.48 20.32
N PHE A 323 -13.02 -21.46 19.32
CA PHE A 323 -13.79 -20.29 18.93
C PHE A 323 -15.27 -20.55 19.17
N LEU A 324 -15.91 -19.67 19.93
CA LEU A 324 -17.33 -19.68 20.20
C LEU A 324 -18.01 -18.62 19.34
N THR A 325 -18.96 -19.03 18.53
CA THR A 325 -19.87 -18.13 17.82
C THR A 325 -21.17 -18.00 18.61
N ILE A 326 -21.74 -16.81 18.69
CA ILE A 326 -23.00 -16.50 19.37
C ILE A 326 -23.92 -15.81 18.35
N ASN A 327 -25.14 -16.33 18.19
CA ASN A 327 -26.16 -15.87 17.25
C ASN A 327 -25.68 -15.75 15.78
N GLY A 328 -24.63 -16.49 15.40
CA GLY A 328 -24.02 -16.44 14.07
C GLY A 328 -23.20 -15.18 13.76
N ASN A 329 -23.21 -14.17 14.65
CA ASN A 329 -22.67 -12.84 14.35
C ASN A 329 -21.50 -12.42 15.26
N SER A 330 -21.36 -13.00 16.46
CA SER A 330 -20.28 -12.66 17.40
C SER A 330 -19.33 -13.83 17.63
N VAL A 331 -18.02 -13.60 17.56
CA VAL A 331 -16.99 -14.63 17.78
C VAL A 331 -16.15 -14.31 19.02
N GLN A 332 -15.97 -15.29 19.90
CA GLN A 332 -15.18 -15.19 21.14
C GLN A 332 -14.18 -16.34 21.22
N LYS A 333 -12.92 -16.05 21.58
CA LYS A 333 -11.86 -17.05 21.72
C LYS A 333 -11.71 -17.48 23.18
N PHE A 334 -11.64 -18.79 23.44
CA PHE A 334 -11.30 -19.32 24.77
C PHE A 334 -10.27 -20.45 24.71
N VAL A 335 -9.59 -20.67 25.84
CA VAL A 335 -8.58 -21.71 26.00
C VAL A 335 -9.09 -22.78 26.97
N LYS A 336 -9.18 -24.03 26.50
CA LYS A 336 -9.48 -25.21 27.32
C LYS A 336 -8.19 -25.77 27.91
N GLN A 337 -8.17 -25.97 29.22
CA GLN A 337 -7.09 -26.65 29.94
C GLN A 337 -7.39 -28.12 30.16
#